data_AF-A0A0G1AXW0-F1
#
_entry.id   AF-A0A0G1AXW0-F1
#
_cell.length_a   1.000
_cell.length_b   1.000
_cell.length_c   1.000
_cell.angle_alpha   90.00
_cell.angle_beta   90.00
_cell.angle_gamma   90.00
#
_symmetry.space_group_name_H-M   'P 1'
#
loop_
_entity.id
_entity.type
_entity.pdbx_description
1 polymer ?
#
loop_
_entity_poly.entity_id
_entity_poly.type
_entity_poly.pdbx_seq_one_letter_code
_entity_poly.pdbx_strand_id
1 'polypeptide(L)'
;MANVPIKIDHTANPAANNKSTINGASQISTPKKINWLIWLLSAMLIITAAWLAYLLLTGKTSPFANLIPDNSTAIIYFKSNNLPGDFKSLKDKNYGWPPFIWAVDSIKNLAENNNLAWLNENFKQIFNDEMALAVLETNNIPPQWLLLSGLKISQNETNAYLEQLEKTLKLKYNLISDLYRQNKIVRIKHLNQNPNDIYYANLKNYLLITNDPDLIKKTIDKIME
;
A
#
# COMPACT_ATOMS: atom_id res chain seq x y z
N MET A 1 -41.32 -101.57 36.35
CA MET A 1 -40.35 -100.68 35.68
C MET A 1 -40.64 -100.75 34.19
N ALA A 2 -41.06 -99.63 33.59
CA ALA A 2 -41.47 -99.56 32.19
C ALA A 2 -40.30 -99.07 31.32
N ASN A 3 -40.01 -99.82 30.25
CA ASN A 3 -39.04 -99.48 29.21
C ASN A 3 -39.62 -98.39 28.30
N VAL A 4 -38.95 -97.25 28.20
CA VAL A 4 -39.23 -96.21 27.19
C VAL A 4 -38.17 -96.32 26.10
N PRO A 5 -38.53 -96.61 24.83
CA PRO A 5 -37.56 -96.63 23.75
C PRO A 5 -37.32 -95.23 23.18
N ILE A 6 -36.04 -94.86 23.12
CA ILE A 6 -35.50 -93.68 22.44
C ILE A 6 -35.42 -93.99 20.94
N LYS A 7 -36.03 -93.15 20.09
CA LYS A 7 -35.78 -93.17 18.63
C LYS A 7 -34.73 -92.11 18.30
N ILE A 8 -33.65 -92.57 17.68
CA ILE A 8 -32.56 -91.76 17.12
C ILE A 8 -32.75 -91.79 15.60
N ASP A 9 -32.96 -90.64 14.97
CA ASP A 9 -32.89 -90.52 13.52
C ASP A 9 -31.52 -90.00 13.11
N HIS A 10 -30.80 -90.83 12.35
CA HIS A 10 -29.60 -90.48 11.61
C HIS A 10 -30.00 -90.10 10.18
N THR A 11 -29.59 -88.90 9.72
CA THR A 11 -29.42 -88.61 8.29
C THR A 11 -28.10 -87.89 8.05
N ALA A 12 -27.54 -88.13 6.86
CA ALA A 12 -26.12 -88.19 6.57
C ALA A 12 -25.46 -86.88 6.04
N ASN A 13 -24.13 -86.88 6.17
CA ASN A 13 -23.03 -86.02 5.63
C ASN A 13 -23.13 -85.70 4.09
N PRO A 14 -22.26 -84.87 3.42
CA PRO A 14 -21.01 -84.22 3.86
C PRO A 14 -20.66 -82.78 3.36
N ALA A 15 -19.62 -82.21 3.99
CA ALA A 15 -18.54 -81.31 3.53
C ALA A 15 -18.74 -80.29 2.38
N ALA A 16 -18.35 -79.01 2.60
CA ALA A 16 -17.29 -78.32 1.84
C ALA A 16 -17.12 -76.82 2.20
N ASN A 17 -15.84 -76.43 2.28
CA ASN A 17 -15.25 -75.13 1.92
C ASN A 17 -15.38 -73.90 2.83
N ASN A 18 -14.30 -73.72 3.59
CA ASN A 18 -13.68 -72.44 3.94
C ASN A 18 -13.71 -71.42 2.79
N LYS A 19 -14.29 -70.24 3.05
CA LYS A 19 -13.83 -68.96 2.48
C LYS A 19 -13.84 -67.91 3.58
N SER A 20 -12.71 -67.80 4.27
CA SER A 20 -12.30 -66.58 4.92
C SER A 20 -12.30 -65.48 3.86
N THR A 21 -13.26 -64.56 3.96
CA THR A 21 -13.28 -63.36 3.13
C THR A 21 -12.80 -62.22 4.01
N ILE A 22 -11.47 -62.09 4.11
CA ILE A 22 -10.85 -60.83 4.51
C ILE A 22 -11.08 -59.88 3.34
N ASN A 23 -12.12 -59.06 3.42
CA ASN A 23 -12.28 -57.85 2.60
C ASN A 23 -13.21 -56.89 3.35
N GLY A 24 -12.63 -56.24 4.36
CA GLY A 24 -13.22 -55.11 5.06
C GLY A 24 -12.38 -53.85 4.83
N ALA A 25 -11.91 -53.61 3.60
CA ALA A 25 -11.54 -52.25 3.22
C ALA A 25 -12.85 -51.47 3.13
N SER A 26 -13.25 -50.85 4.23
CA SER A 26 -14.31 -49.86 4.26
C SER A 26 -13.94 -48.78 3.25
N GLN A 27 -14.52 -48.85 2.05
CA GLN A 27 -14.55 -47.73 1.14
C GLN A 27 -15.21 -46.60 1.91
N ILE A 28 -14.41 -45.63 2.35
CA ILE A 28 -14.90 -44.34 2.81
C ILE A 28 -15.47 -43.69 1.55
N SER A 29 -16.72 -43.98 1.25
CA SER A 29 -17.48 -43.26 0.25
C SER A 29 -17.58 -41.83 0.77
N THR A 30 -16.67 -40.97 0.32
CA THR A 30 -16.80 -39.53 0.55
C THR A 30 -18.17 -39.14 0.00
N PRO A 31 -19.09 -38.61 0.83
CA PRO A 31 -20.41 -38.28 0.36
C PRO A 31 -20.28 -37.31 -0.82
N LYS A 32 -20.94 -37.61 -1.95
CA LYS A 32 -20.92 -36.84 -3.21
C LYS A 32 -20.99 -35.31 -3.03
N LYS A 33 -21.56 -34.83 -1.91
CA LYS A 33 -21.63 -33.42 -1.51
C LYS A 33 -20.27 -32.77 -1.20
N ILE A 34 -19.29 -33.52 -0.67
CA ILE A 34 -17.95 -33.01 -0.36
C ILE A 34 -17.16 -32.72 -1.63
N ASN A 35 -17.26 -33.58 -2.64
CA ASN A 35 -16.57 -33.37 -3.92
C ASN A 35 -17.05 -32.08 -4.60
N TRP A 36 -18.36 -31.79 -4.59
CA TRP A 36 -18.89 -30.55 -5.16
C TRP A 36 -18.40 -29.30 -4.41
N LEU A 37 -18.29 -29.38 -3.07
CA LEU A 37 -17.73 -28.30 -2.26
C LEU A 37 -16.25 -28.03 -2.59
N ILE A 38 -15.46 -29.08 -2.80
CA ILE A 38 -14.04 -28.99 -3.20
C ILE A 38 -13.89 -28.36 -4.59
N TRP A 39 -14.77 -28.71 -5.54
CA TRP A 39 -14.81 -28.09 -6.86
C TRP A 39 -15.19 -26.61 -6.79
N LEU A 40 -16.15 -26.25 -5.94
CA LEU A 40 -16.58 -24.87 -5.74
C LEU A 40 -15.47 -24.02 -5.07
N LEU A 41 -14.78 -24.57 -4.06
CA LEU A 41 -13.62 -23.95 -3.43
C LEU A 41 -12.46 -23.76 -4.43
N SER A 42 -12.16 -24.79 -5.23
CA SER A 42 -11.14 -24.70 -6.28
C SER A 42 -11.49 -23.65 -7.33
N ALA A 43 -12.76 -23.58 -7.75
CA ALA A 43 -13.23 -22.57 -8.69
C ALA A 43 -13.12 -21.15 -8.10
N MET A 44 -13.51 -20.93 -6.84
CA MET A 44 -13.31 -19.65 -6.17
C MET A 44 -11.84 -19.25 -6.11
N LEU A 45 -10.95 -20.20 -5.81
CA LEU A 45 -9.51 -19.95 -5.71
C LEU A 45 -8.89 -19.59 -7.06
N ILE A 46 -9.36 -20.22 -8.14
CA ILE A 46 -8.97 -19.87 -9.51
C ILE A 46 -9.48 -18.48 -9.88
N ILE A 47 -10.73 -18.15 -9.53
CA ILE A 47 -11.31 -16.83 -9.83
C ILE A 47 -10.57 -15.73 -9.06
N THR A 48 -10.27 -15.93 -7.77
CA THR A 48 -9.49 -14.94 -7.00
C THR A 48 -8.07 -14.83 -7.51
N ALA A 49 -7.41 -15.93 -7.87
CA ALA A 49 -6.09 -15.91 -8.48
C ALA A 49 -6.08 -15.20 -9.84
N ALA A 50 -7.08 -15.46 -10.69
CA ALA A 50 -7.24 -14.81 -11.99
C ALA A 50 -7.56 -13.31 -11.84
N TRP A 51 -8.39 -12.94 -10.87
CA TRP A 51 -8.68 -11.55 -10.54
C TRP A 51 -7.41 -10.85 -10.04
N LEU A 52 -6.66 -11.48 -9.12
CA LEU A 52 -5.41 -10.94 -8.60
C LEU A 52 -4.37 -10.79 -9.71
N ALA A 53 -4.22 -11.80 -10.58
CA ALA A 53 -3.37 -11.73 -11.75
C ALA A 53 -3.80 -10.63 -12.72
N TYR A 54 -5.11 -10.48 -12.97
CA TYR A 54 -5.64 -9.39 -13.79
C TYR A 54 -5.31 -8.02 -13.17
N LEU A 55 -5.49 -7.84 -11.86
CA LEU A 55 -5.13 -6.59 -11.16
C LEU A 55 -3.62 -6.32 -11.22
N LEU A 56 -2.78 -7.35 -11.09
CA LEU A 56 -1.32 -7.21 -11.17
C LEU A 56 -0.84 -6.94 -12.60
N LEU A 57 -1.48 -7.53 -13.61
CA LEU A 57 -1.09 -7.40 -15.02
C LEU A 57 -1.69 -6.17 -15.72
N THR A 58 -2.87 -5.72 -15.30
CA THR A 58 -3.55 -4.53 -15.87
C THR A 58 -3.49 -3.30 -14.99
N GLY A 59 -3.03 -3.46 -13.74
CA GLY A 59 -2.73 -2.34 -12.87
C GLY A 59 -1.67 -1.46 -13.54
N LYS A 60 -2.03 -0.23 -13.88
CA LYS A 60 -1.04 0.76 -14.29
C LYS A 60 0.01 0.84 -13.19
N THR A 61 1.23 0.43 -13.49
CA THR A 61 2.37 0.69 -12.62
C THR A 61 2.45 2.20 -12.47
N SER A 62 2.19 2.70 -11.26
CA SER A 62 2.25 4.14 -10.99
C SER A 62 3.60 4.68 -11.46
N PRO A 63 3.66 5.89 -12.03
CA PRO A 63 4.94 6.50 -12.45
C PRO A 63 5.93 6.68 -11.29
N PHE A 64 5.48 6.52 -10.05
CA PHE A 64 6.29 6.63 -8.84
C PHE A 64 6.77 5.28 -8.29
N ALA A 65 6.34 4.14 -8.84
CA ALA A 65 6.58 2.82 -8.26
C ALA A 65 8.07 2.54 -7.98
N ASN A 66 8.97 2.94 -8.88
CA ASN A 66 10.42 2.74 -8.73
C ASN A 66 11.10 3.80 -7.83
N LEU A 67 10.43 4.92 -7.58
CA LEU A 67 10.96 6.03 -6.78
C LEU A 67 10.60 5.90 -5.30
N ILE A 68 9.57 5.12 -5.00
CA ILE A 68 9.14 4.90 -3.63
C ILE A 68 10.21 4.06 -2.88
N PRO A 69 10.52 4.39 -1.62
CA PRO A 69 11.41 3.59 -0.79
C PRO A 69 10.85 2.18 -0.54
N ASP A 70 11.72 1.17 -0.62
CA ASP A 70 11.32 -0.23 -0.51
C ASP A 70 10.79 -0.58 0.90
N ASN A 71 11.19 0.21 1.90
CA ASN A 71 10.73 0.11 3.29
C ASN A 71 9.46 0.95 3.59
N SER A 72 8.69 1.32 2.56
CA SER A 72 7.42 2.01 2.76
C SER A 72 6.37 1.06 3.31
N THR A 73 5.84 1.36 4.50
CA THR A 73 4.77 0.58 5.13
C THR A 73 3.43 0.84 4.45
N ALA A 74 3.21 2.06 3.96
CA ALA A 74 2.01 2.38 3.21
C ALA A 74 2.27 3.46 2.17
N ILE A 75 1.50 3.38 1.09
CA ILE A 75 1.57 4.27 -0.06
C ILE A 75 0.14 4.64 -0.44
N ILE A 76 -0.13 5.92 -0.61
CA ILE A 76 -1.39 6.41 -1.16
C ILE A 76 -1.11 7.17 -2.44
N TYR A 77 -1.81 6.77 -3.50
CA TYR A 77 -1.87 7.52 -4.75
C TYR A 77 -3.15 8.34 -4.80
N PHE A 78 -3.03 9.60 -5.17
CA PHE A 78 -4.17 10.52 -5.20
C PHE A 78 -4.04 11.52 -6.34
N LYS A 79 -5.17 12.13 -6.70
CA LYS A 79 -5.20 13.08 -7.81
C LYS A 79 -4.81 14.47 -7.34
N SER A 80 -3.82 15.07 -7.99
CA SER A 80 -3.33 16.43 -7.68
C SER A 80 -4.46 17.46 -7.67
N ASN A 81 -5.39 17.34 -8.62
CA ASN A 81 -6.54 18.24 -8.81
C ASN A 81 -7.51 18.30 -7.63
N ASN A 82 -7.42 17.34 -6.71
CA ASN A 82 -8.28 17.26 -5.55
C ASN A 82 -7.54 17.61 -4.26
N LEU A 83 -6.24 17.94 -4.25
CA LEU A 83 -5.42 18.06 -3.03
C LEU A 83 -6.13 18.67 -1.81
N PRO A 84 -6.78 19.86 -1.91
CA PRO A 84 -7.46 20.46 -0.76
C PRO A 84 -8.68 19.63 -0.28
N GLY A 85 -9.44 19.07 -1.22
CA GLY A 85 -10.62 18.24 -0.96
C GLY A 85 -10.27 16.79 -0.60
N ASP A 86 -9.15 16.28 -1.09
CA ASP A 86 -8.60 14.96 -0.81
C ASP A 86 -7.92 14.95 0.56
N PHE A 87 -7.26 16.03 1.00
CA PHE A 87 -6.79 16.11 2.40
C PHE A 87 -7.93 16.10 3.40
N LYS A 88 -9.02 16.81 3.09
CA LYS A 88 -10.25 16.74 3.87
C LYS A 88 -10.87 15.35 3.80
N SER A 89 -10.94 14.75 2.60
CA SER A 89 -11.49 13.40 2.41
C SER A 89 -10.64 12.29 3.01
N LEU A 90 -9.32 12.43 3.07
CA LEU A 90 -8.40 11.48 3.72
C LEU A 90 -8.67 11.46 5.23
N LYS A 91 -8.89 12.65 5.82
CA LYS A 91 -9.30 12.80 7.21
C LYS A 91 -10.72 12.25 7.47
N ASP A 92 -11.66 12.55 6.58
CA ASP A 92 -13.09 12.23 6.76
C ASP A 92 -13.44 10.78 6.37
N LYS A 93 -12.71 10.13 5.45
CA LYS A 93 -12.96 8.75 4.97
C LYS A 93 -12.29 7.66 5.83
N ASN A 94 -11.94 7.93 7.08
CA ASN A 94 -11.27 6.98 7.97
C ASN A 94 -9.92 6.44 7.45
N TYR A 95 -9.17 7.18 6.63
CA TYR A 95 -7.71 7.00 6.57
C TYR A 95 -7.10 7.63 7.83
N GLY A 96 -7.54 7.14 8.99
CA GLY A 96 -7.17 7.61 10.32
C GLY A 96 -5.81 7.09 10.77
N TRP A 97 -5.01 6.53 9.86
CA TRP A 97 -3.68 6.05 10.21
C TRP A 97 -2.82 7.27 10.57
N PRO A 98 -2.34 7.38 11.82
CA PRO A 98 -1.66 8.57 12.32
C PRO A 98 -0.53 9.11 11.42
N PRO A 99 0.27 8.24 10.76
CA PRO A 99 1.30 8.69 9.83
C PRO A 99 0.82 9.54 8.66
N PHE A 100 -0.30 9.17 8.03
CA PHE A 100 -0.86 9.98 6.94
C PHE A 100 -1.41 11.30 7.45
N ILE A 101 -2.05 11.30 8.62
CA ILE A 101 -2.54 12.52 9.26
C ILE A 101 -1.37 13.48 9.51
N TRP A 102 -0.25 12.99 10.06
CA TRP A 102 0.92 13.82 10.33
C TRP A 102 1.54 14.43 9.08
N ALA A 103 1.66 13.66 7.99
CA ALA A 103 2.14 14.18 6.71
C ALA A 103 1.21 15.26 6.13
N VAL A 104 -0.10 14.98 6.14
CA VAL A 104 -1.13 15.92 5.65
C VAL A 104 -1.17 17.19 6.49
N ASP A 105 -1.15 17.08 7.81
CA ASP A 105 -1.16 18.23 8.72
C ASP A 105 0.11 19.07 8.57
N SER A 106 1.26 18.46 8.33
CA SER A 106 2.52 19.19 8.06
C SER A 106 2.39 20.07 6.82
N ILE A 107 1.86 19.52 5.73
CA ILE A 107 1.65 20.26 4.47
C ILE A 107 0.55 21.31 4.62
N LYS A 108 -0.56 20.96 5.28
CA LYS A 108 -1.70 21.85 5.50
C LYS A 108 -1.32 23.05 6.36
N ASN A 109 -0.61 22.83 7.46
CA ASN A 109 -0.09 23.91 8.31
C ASN A 109 0.83 24.84 7.52
N LEU A 110 1.64 24.30 6.61
CA LEU A 110 2.48 25.11 5.74
C LEU A 110 1.64 25.92 4.74
N ALA A 111 0.57 25.37 4.19
CA ALA A 111 -0.29 26.06 3.23
C ALA A 111 -1.18 27.14 3.87
N GLU A 112 -1.90 26.80 4.94
CA GLU A 112 -2.86 27.70 5.61
C GLU A 112 -2.16 28.85 6.32
N ASN A 113 -1.02 28.59 6.98
CA ASN A 113 -0.30 29.65 7.69
C ASN A 113 0.35 30.67 6.75
N ASN A 114 0.44 30.40 5.45
CA ASN A 114 1.17 31.25 4.50
C ASN A 114 0.28 31.83 3.39
N ASN A 115 -1.05 31.74 3.49
CA ASN A 115 -1.99 32.27 2.50
C ASN A 115 -1.62 31.87 1.06
N LEU A 116 -1.26 30.61 0.84
CA LEU A 116 -0.86 30.08 -0.47
C LEU A 116 -2.05 29.87 -1.43
N ALA A 117 -2.98 30.82 -1.48
CA ALA A 117 -4.17 30.75 -2.33
C ALA A 117 -3.81 30.63 -3.82
N TRP A 118 -2.71 31.28 -4.25
CA TRP A 118 -2.18 31.19 -5.61
C TRP A 118 -1.76 29.75 -5.99
N LEU A 119 -1.35 28.95 -5.01
CA LEU A 119 -0.91 27.58 -5.24
C LEU A 119 -2.10 26.70 -5.61
N ASN A 120 -3.30 26.96 -5.08
CA ASN A 120 -4.53 26.25 -5.43
C ASN A 120 -4.97 26.52 -6.88
N GLU A 121 -4.82 27.77 -7.35
CA GLU A 121 -5.22 28.17 -8.71
C GLU A 121 -4.26 27.61 -9.77
N ASN A 122 -2.96 27.61 -9.49
CA ASN A 122 -1.93 27.15 -10.43
C ASN A 122 -1.59 25.67 -10.29
N PHE A 123 -2.14 24.98 -9.29
CA PHE A 123 -1.81 23.60 -8.97
C PHE A 123 -1.92 22.64 -10.15
N LYS A 124 -3.02 22.77 -10.92
CA LYS A 124 -3.33 21.91 -12.06
C LYS A 124 -2.40 22.13 -13.26
N GLN A 125 -1.84 23.34 -13.35
CA GLN A 125 -0.93 23.73 -14.42
C GLN A 125 0.48 23.21 -14.13
N ILE A 126 0.89 23.24 -12.85
CA ILE A 126 2.24 22.84 -12.44
C ILE A 126 2.39 21.32 -12.37
N PHE A 127 1.40 20.62 -11.78
CA PHE A 127 1.54 19.22 -11.42
C PHE A 127 0.81 18.26 -12.36
N ASN A 128 1.38 17.07 -12.51
CA ASN A 128 0.74 15.91 -13.11
C ASN A 128 -0.49 15.50 -12.29
N ASP A 129 -1.40 14.77 -12.94
CA ASP A 129 -2.68 14.43 -12.35
C ASP A 129 -2.57 13.45 -11.17
N GLU A 130 -1.43 12.79 -10.98
CA GLU A 130 -1.18 11.79 -9.93
C GLU A 130 -0.03 12.24 -9.02
N MET A 131 -0.19 12.02 -7.71
CA MET A 131 0.84 12.17 -6.68
C MET A 131 0.86 10.92 -5.80
N ALA A 132 2.00 10.66 -5.17
CA ALA A 132 2.17 9.55 -4.24
C ALA A 132 2.67 10.06 -2.88
N LEU A 133 2.00 9.66 -1.81
CA LEU A 133 2.46 9.84 -0.44
C LEU A 133 2.86 8.48 0.13
N ALA A 134 4.16 8.31 0.35
CA ALA A 134 4.73 7.13 1.00
C ALA A 134 5.04 7.44 2.47
N VAL A 135 4.76 6.49 3.34
CA VAL A 135 5.12 6.54 4.77
C VAL A 135 5.96 5.32 5.07
N LEU A 136 7.07 5.54 5.77
CA LEU A 136 8.04 4.50 6.10
C LEU A 136 7.86 4.06 7.55
N GLU A 137 8.03 2.76 7.80
CA GLU A 137 8.13 2.23 9.16
C GLU A 137 9.43 2.71 9.76
N THR A 138 9.31 3.63 10.71
CA THR A 138 10.43 4.07 11.51
C THR A 138 9.98 4.17 12.95
N ASN A 139 10.90 3.95 13.88
CA ASN A 139 10.64 4.16 15.31
C ASN A 139 10.50 5.66 15.68
N ASN A 140 10.48 6.54 14.67
CA ASN A 140 10.38 7.98 14.85
C ASN A 140 8.91 8.39 14.98
N ILE A 141 8.64 9.34 15.87
CA ILE A 141 7.33 9.97 16.03
C ILE A 141 7.49 11.48 15.82
N PRO A 142 6.94 12.05 14.75
CA PRO A 142 6.25 11.38 13.64
C PRO A 142 7.23 10.58 12.74
N PRO A 143 6.73 9.55 12.03
CA PRO A 143 7.49 8.70 11.13
C PRO A 143 7.90 9.49 9.89
N GLN A 144 8.87 8.93 9.20
CA GLN A 144 9.33 9.47 7.94
C GLN A 144 8.26 9.31 6.86
N TRP A 145 8.06 10.35 6.06
CA TRP A 145 7.13 10.34 4.93
C TRP A 145 7.74 11.05 3.73
N LEU A 146 7.32 10.67 2.52
CA LEU A 146 7.75 11.23 1.26
C LEU A 146 6.54 11.47 0.37
N LEU A 147 6.33 12.72 -0.01
CA LEU A 147 5.41 13.13 -1.06
C LEU A 147 6.18 13.27 -2.38
N LEU A 148 5.74 12.54 -3.39
CA LEU A 148 6.22 12.56 -4.75
C LEU A 148 5.15 13.18 -5.65
N SER A 149 5.55 14.16 -6.43
CA SER A 149 4.68 14.80 -7.41
C SER A 149 5.40 14.92 -8.75
N GLY A 150 4.72 14.52 -9.83
CA GLY A 150 5.21 14.77 -11.19
C GLY A 150 4.90 16.20 -11.63
N LEU A 151 5.77 16.79 -12.44
CA LEU A 151 5.64 18.13 -12.99
C LEU A 151 5.20 18.08 -14.46
N LYS A 152 4.31 18.99 -14.86
CA LYS A 152 3.87 19.21 -16.26
C LYS A 152 4.70 20.27 -16.97
N ILE A 153 5.22 21.24 -16.21
CA ILE A 153 5.95 22.40 -16.70
C ILE A 153 7.46 22.16 -16.62
N SER A 154 8.22 23.03 -17.28
CA SER A 154 9.68 22.94 -17.28
C SER A 154 10.26 23.19 -15.88
N GLN A 155 11.52 22.74 -15.67
CA GLN A 155 12.24 22.97 -14.42
C GLN A 155 12.41 24.47 -14.12
N ASN A 156 12.65 25.30 -15.15
CA ASN A 156 12.82 26.74 -14.99
C ASN A 156 11.53 27.42 -14.51
N GLU A 157 10.39 27.07 -15.11
CA GLU A 157 9.09 27.60 -14.68
C GLU A 157 8.76 27.13 -13.26
N THR A 158 9.03 25.85 -12.94
CA THR A 158 8.86 25.32 -11.58
C THR A 158 9.72 26.09 -10.57
N ASN A 159 10.97 26.38 -10.91
CA ASN A 159 11.87 27.14 -10.05
C ASN A 159 11.34 28.55 -9.79
N ALA A 160 10.75 29.22 -10.78
CA ALA A 160 10.13 30.53 -10.58
C ALA A 160 8.96 30.47 -9.57
N TYR A 161 8.11 29.45 -9.64
CA TYR A 161 7.05 29.24 -8.65
C TYR A 161 7.61 28.93 -7.25
N LEU A 162 8.65 28.10 -7.16
CA LEU A 162 9.31 27.78 -5.90
C LEU A 162 9.99 29.03 -5.29
N GLU A 163 10.59 29.90 -6.10
CA GLU A 163 11.16 31.16 -5.62
C GLU A 163 10.08 32.11 -5.05
N GLN A 164 8.90 32.18 -5.68
CA GLN A 164 7.77 32.94 -5.15
C GLN A 164 7.25 32.35 -3.84
N LEU A 165 7.18 31.02 -3.75
CA LEU A 165 6.86 30.29 -2.52
C LEU A 165 7.88 30.60 -1.41
N GLU A 166 9.17 30.50 -1.71
CA GLU A 166 10.27 30.77 -0.78
C GLU A 166 10.20 32.20 -0.22
N LYS A 167 9.90 33.21 -1.06
CA LYS A 167 9.70 34.60 -0.61
C LYS A 167 8.60 34.72 0.42
N THR A 168 7.50 34.00 0.22
CA THR A 168 6.35 34.00 1.14
C THR A 168 6.70 33.28 2.45
N LEU A 169 7.36 32.13 2.35
CA LEU A 169 7.74 31.32 3.51
C LEU A 169 8.79 32.00 4.40
N LYS A 170 9.74 32.76 3.83
CA LYS A 170 10.77 33.48 4.60
C LYS A 170 10.20 34.46 5.64
N LEU A 171 8.92 34.86 5.52
CA LEU A 171 8.26 35.70 6.51
C LEU A 171 8.02 34.99 7.86
N LYS A 172 7.91 33.66 7.85
CA LYS A 172 7.53 32.86 9.04
C LYS A 172 8.47 31.67 9.32
N TYR A 173 9.39 31.39 8.39
CA TYR A 173 10.26 30.21 8.40
C TYR A 173 11.69 30.62 8.05
N ASN A 174 12.65 29.93 8.67
CA ASN A 174 14.04 29.96 8.23
C ASN A 174 14.22 28.93 7.11
N LEU A 175 14.67 29.39 5.94
CA LEU A 175 14.94 28.54 4.79
C LEU A 175 16.44 28.35 4.64
N ILE A 176 16.91 27.11 4.75
CA ILE A 176 18.31 26.74 4.58
C ILE A 176 18.40 25.88 3.33
N SER A 177 19.28 26.25 2.40
CA SER A 177 19.48 25.50 1.16
C SER A 177 20.83 24.83 1.15
N ASP A 178 20.85 23.53 0.87
CA ASP A 178 22.05 22.73 0.68
C ASP A 178 22.04 22.12 -0.72
N LEU A 179 23.23 21.84 -1.26
CA LEU A 179 23.39 21.15 -2.54
C LEU A 179 23.72 19.68 -2.31
N TYR A 180 22.98 18.78 -2.98
CA TYR A 180 23.26 17.35 -3.01
C TYR A 180 23.23 16.85 -4.46
N ARG A 181 24.34 16.27 -4.94
CA ARG A 181 24.51 15.88 -6.36
C ARG A 181 24.10 16.98 -7.35
N GLN A 182 24.48 18.24 -7.07
CA GLN A 182 24.12 19.43 -7.85
C GLN A 182 22.63 19.84 -7.79
N ASN A 183 21.82 19.21 -6.95
CA ASN A 183 20.41 19.56 -6.75
C ASN A 183 20.23 20.33 -5.45
N LYS A 184 19.45 21.42 -5.51
CA LYS A 184 19.07 22.23 -4.35
C LYS A 184 18.06 21.46 -3.50
N ILE A 185 18.43 21.16 -2.26
CA ILE A 185 17.51 20.73 -1.21
C ILE A 185 17.26 21.94 -0.32
N VAL A 186 16.00 22.26 -0.08
CA VAL A 186 15.62 23.36 0.82
C VAL A 186 14.96 22.79 2.06
N ARG A 187 15.54 23.11 3.22
CA ARG A 187 14.99 22.86 4.55
C ARG A 187 14.17 24.07 4.98
N ILE A 188 12.91 23.81 5.32
CA ILE A 188 11.95 24.74 5.88
C ILE A 188 11.89 24.50 7.40
N LYS A 189 12.46 25.41 8.16
CA LYS A 189 12.48 25.36 9.64
C LYS A 189 11.59 26.45 10.22
N HIS A 190 10.71 26.11 11.15
CA HIS A 190 9.88 27.11 11.84
C HIS A 190 10.73 28.05 12.70
N LEU A 191 10.37 29.34 12.73
CA LEU A 191 11.07 30.35 13.54
C LEU A 191 10.75 30.25 15.03
N ASN A 192 9.52 29.85 15.40
CA ASN A 192 8.99 30.03 16.77
C ASN A 192 8.57 28.74 17.48
N GLN A 193 8.75 27.57 16.86
CA GLN A 193 8.38 26.26 17.42
C GLN A 193 9.33 25.17 16.91
N ASN A 194 9.32 24.01 17.58
CA ASN A 194 10.08 22.82 17.17
C ASN A 194 9.17 21.75 16.51
N PRO A 195 8.41 22.02 15.44
CA PRO A 195 7.88 20.96 14.61
C PRO A 195 8.99 20.44 13.69
N ASN A 196 8.84 19.20 13.24
CA ASN A 196 9.77 18.57 12.32
C ASN A 196 10.02 19.46 11.10
N ASP A 197 11.29 19.60 10.72
CA ASP A 197 11.67 20.30 9.50
C ASP A 197 11.03 19.63 8.28
N ILE A 198 10.68 20.45 7.29
CA ILE A 198 10.21 19.97 5.99
C ILE A 198 11.32 20.23 4.97
N TYR A 199 11.65 19.22 4.18
CA TYR A 199 12.63 19.29 3.11
C TYR A 199 11.90 19.18 1.77
N TYR A 200 12.30 19.98 0.79
CA TYR A 200 11.86 19.78 -0.59
C TYR A 200 13.02 19.91 -1.58
N ALA A 201 12.86 19.25 -2.72
CA ALA A 201 13.78 19.33 -3.84
C ALA A 201 13.01 19.21 -5.15
N ASN A 202 13.44 19.99 -6.14
CA ASN A 202 12.97 19.89 -7.52
C ASN A 202 14.05 19.22 -8.37
N LEU A 203 13.74 18.07 -8.97
CA LEU A 203 14.68 17.29 -9.76
C LEU A 203 14.01 16.71 -11.01
N LYS A 204 14.60 16.96 -12.18
CA LYS A 204 14.05 16.57 -13.49
C LYS A 204 12.59 17.03 -13.61
N ASN A 205 11.64 16.10 -13.62
CA ASN A 205 10.20 16.35 -13.72
C ASN A 205 9.46 15.98 -12.42
N TYR A 206 10.15 16.03 -11.26
CA TYR A 206 9.59 15.67 -9.97
C TYR A 206 9.82 16.74 -8.92
N LEU A 207 8.78 16.99 -8.12
CA LEU A 207 8.88 17.68 -6.85
C LEU A 207 8.80 16.65 -5.73
N LEU A 208 9.81 16.66 -4.86
CA LEU A 208 9.94 15.79 -3.70
C LEU A 208 9.72 16.64 -2.44
N ILE A 209 8.89 16.18 -1.51
CA ILE A 209 8.69 16.82 -0.20
C ILE A 209 8.72 15.75 0.89
N THR A 210 9.44 15.96 1.98
CA THR A 210 9.58 14.99 3.07
C THR A 210 9.87 15.69 4.40
N ASN A 211 9.69 15.00 5.52
CA ASN A 211 10.18 15.43 6.83
C ASN A 211 11.58 14.88 7.19
N ASP A 212 12.26 14.17 6.27
CA ASP A 212 13.54 13.51 6.55
C ASP A 212 14.63 13.82 5.51
N PRO A 213 15.83 14.30 5.92
CA PRO A 213 16.88 14.70 5.01
C PRO A 213 17.60 13.54 4.32
N ASP A 214 17.60 12.33 4.89
CA ASP A 214 18.24 11.18 4.27
C ASP A 214 17.31 10.53 3.26
N LEU A 215 16.01 10.57 3.53
CA LEU A 215 14.98 10.09 2.62
C LEU A 215 14.97 10.88 1.30
N ILE A 216 15.11 12.21 1.35
CA ILE A 216 15.17 13.01 0.12
C ILE A 216 16.43 12.70 -0.70
N LYS A 217 17.58 12.50 -0.05
CA LYS A 217 18.85 12.16 -0.73
C LYS A 217 18.78 10.80 -1.41
N LYS A 218 18.27 9.78 -0.71
CA LYS A 218 18.05 8.44 -1.28
C LYS A 218 17.12 8.47 -2.48
N THR A 219 16.08 9.28 -2.41
CA THR A 219 15.13 9.44 -3.52
C THR A 219 15.78 10.15 -4.71
N ILE A 220 16.61 11.17 -4.47
CA ILE A 220 17.42 11.83 -5.50
C ILE A 220 18.37 10.82 -6.17
N ASP A 221 19.04 9.97 -5.38
CA ASP A 221 19.92 8.93 -5.91
C ASP A 221 19.16 8.00 -6.86
N LYS A 222 17.98 7.49 -6.44
CA LYS A 222 17.10 6.65 -7.29
C LYS A 222 16.66 7.34 -8.59
N ILE A 223 16.45 8.66 -8.58
CA ILE A 223 16.04 9.40 -9.79
C ILE A 223 17.23 9.62 -10.74
N MET A 224 18.47 9.64 -10.22
CA MET A 224 19.67 9.92 -11.00
C MET A 224 20.34 8.68 -11.60
N GLU A 225 20.09 7.50 -11.03
CA GLU A 225 20.45 6.19 -11.62
C GLU A 225 19.73 5.95 -12.95
#